data_AF-A0ABD2NJ16-F1
#
_entry.id   AF-A0ABD2NJ16-F1
#
_cell.length_a   1.000
_cell.length_b   1.000
_cell.length_c   1.000
_cell.angle_alpha   90.00
_cell.angle_beta   90.00
_cell.angle_gamma   90.00
#
_symmetry.space_group_name_H-M   'P 1'
#
loop_
_entity.id
_entity.type
_entity.pdbx_description
1 polymer ?
#
loop_
_entity_poly.entity_id
_entity_poly.type
_entity_poly.pdbx_seq_one_letter_code
_entity_poly.pdbx_strand_id
1 'polypeptide(L)'
;MFSIPEEKLPECFKNDLRLNVLYAPLRSKSVNPSDWNSKITSWSQLINIYSSCNKVYKFSLDSLRIAFHQNGRSPSCLKEVIQEMVKSGDIELLDIFLQEKPKSWKEWATNVLISSPISWSLNKMKSMVTNLDNTTLYVPVKILEQEGDFY
;
A
#
# COMPACT_ATOMS: atom_id res chain seq x y z
N MET A 1 -15.20 -10.32 -4.53
CA MET A 1 -14.53 -11.12 -5.59
C MET A 1 -13.52 -10.19 -6.24
N PHE A 2 -12.27 -10.61 -6.38
CA PHE A 2 -11.16 -9.80 -6.87
C PHE A 2 -11.55 -9.04 -8.15
N SER A 3 -11.84 -7.72 -8.05
CA SER A 3 -12.20 -6.88 -9.21
C SER A 3 -10.96 -6.48 -10.03
N ILE A 4 -10.05 -7.41 -10.26
CA ILE A 4 -8.86 -7.23 -11.08
C ILE A 4 -9.02 -8.17 -12.28
N PRO A 5 -8.92 -7.68 -13.52
CA PRO A 5 -8.90 -8.53 -14.70
C PRO A 5 -7.78 -9.58 -14.58
N GLU A 6 -8.07 -10.84 -14.92
CA GLU A 6 -7.10 -11.94 -14.81
C GLU A 6 -5.80 -11.65 -15.57
N GLU A 7 -5.89 -10.96 -16.71
CA GLU A 7 -4.76 -10.54 -17.53
C GLU A 7 -3.78 -9.61 -16.78
N LYS A 8 -4.30 -8.78 -15.87
CA LYS A 8 -3.51 -7.83 -15.07
C LYS A 8 -3.06 -8.41 -13.72
N LEU A 9 -3.56 -9.59 -13.35
CA LEU A 9 -3.20 -10.24 -12.10
C LEU A 9 -1.76 -10.78 -12.20
N PRO A 10 -0.88 -10.53 -11.22
CA PRO A 10 0.45 -11.13 -11.23
C PRO A 10 0.37 -12.66 -11.14
N GLU A 11 1.30 -13.35 -11.79
CA GLU A 11 1.33 -14.82 -11.89
C GLU A 11 1.28 -15.52 -10.52
N CYS A 12 1.89 -14.92 -9.50
CA CYS A 12 1.90 -15.46 -8.14
C CYS A 12 0.51 -15.49 -7.48
N PHE A 13 -0.45 -14.68 -7.95
CA PHE A 13 -1.83 -14.64 -7.49
C PHE A 13 -2.80 -15.47 -8.36
N LYS A 14 -2.35 -15.99 -9.51
CA LYS A 14 -3.16 -16.88 -10.38
C LYS A 14 -3.16 -18.34 -9.92
N ASN A 15 -2.13 -18.75 -9.18
CA ASN A 15 -1.97 -20.13 -8.73
C ASN A 15 -2.47 -20.30 -7.28
N ASP A 16 -3.52 -21.08 -7.07
CA ASP A 16 -4.15 -21.31 -5.76
C ASP A 16 -3.19 -21.86 -4.69
N LEU A 17 -2.21 -22.69 -5.07
CA LEU A 17 -1.21 -23.21 -4.13
C LEU A 17 -0.28 -22.08 -3.66
N ARG A 18 0.09 -21.16 -4.55
CA ARG A 18 0.92 -19.99 -4.23
C ARG A 18 0.12 -18.94 -3.45
N LEU A 19 -1.17 -18.82 -3.73
CA LEU A 19 -2.07 -17.89 -3.06
C LEU A 19 -2.12 -18.15 -1.54
N ASN A 20 -2.20 -19.42 -1.13
CA ASN A 20 -2.18 -19.79 0.31
C ASN A 20 -0.91 -19.30 1.02
N VAL A 21 0.25 -19.41 0.36
CA VAL A 21 1.53 -18.93 0.90
C VAL A 21 1.55 -17.40 0.99
N LEU A 22 0.97 -16.71 0.01
CA LEU A 22 0.84 -15.25 0.01
C LEU A 22 -0.09 -14.75 1.11
N TYR A 23 -1.15 -15.50 1.45
CA TYR A 23 -2.13 -15.12 2.48
C TYR A 23 -1.67 -15.39 3.91
N ALA A 24 -0.69 -16.29 4.08
CA ALA A 24 -0.11 -16.61 5.38
C ALA A 24 0.47 -15.35 6.06
N PRO A 25 0.71 -15.37 7.39
CA PRO A 25 1.43 -14.30 8.08
C PRO A 25 2.79 -13.99 7.43
N LEU A 26 3.24 -12.75 7.59
CA LEU A 26 4.57 -12.35 7.13
C LEU A 26 5.62 -12.91 8.10
N ARG A 27 6.58 -13.69 7.58
CA ARG A 27 7.67 -14.23 8.41
C ARG A 27 8.62 -13.11 8.84
N SER A 28 9.39 -13.33 9.91
CA SER A 28 10.38 -12.35 10.35
C SER A 28 11.43 -12.10 9.25
N LYS A 29 11.71 -10.81 8.99
CA LYS A 29 12.74 -10.36 8.04
C LYS A 29 14.13 -10.90 8.39
N SER A 30 14.41 -11.12 9.68
CA SER A 30 15.69 -11.67 10.16
C SER A 30 15.93 -13.13 9.78
N VAL A 31 14.86 -13.90 9.55
CA VAL A 31 14.94 -15.34 9.24
C VAL A 31 15.10 -15.56 7.74
N ASN A 32 14.38 -14.79 6.92
CA ASN A 32 14.52 -14.85 5.46
C ASN A 32 14.18 -13.48 4.83
N PRO A 33 15.18 -12.61 4.64
CA PRO A 33 14.95 -11.27 4.11
C PRO A 33 14.51 -11.28 2.64
N SER A 34 14.92 -12.30 1.87
CA SER A 34 14.55 -12.42 0.45
C SER A 34 13.06 -12.75 0.31
N ASP A 35 12.57 -13.79 1.01
CA ASP A 35 11.15 -14.17 1.02
C ASP A 35 10.26 -13.03 1.53
N TRP A 36 10.70 -12.35 2.60
CA TRP A 36 10.05 -11.15 3.11
C TRP A 36 9.88 -10.10 2.01
N ASN A 37 10.98 -9.73 1.35
CA ASN A 37 10.98 -8.67 0.33
C ASN A 37 10.12 -9.06 -0.86
N SER A 38 10.22 -10.29 -1.35
CA SER A 38 9.41 -10.79 -2.45
C SER A 38 7.92 -10.73 -2.13
N LYS A 39 7.52 -11.10 -0.91
CA LYS A 39 6.12 -11.06 -0.48
C LYS A 39 5.58 -9.64 -0.44
N ILE A 40 6.38 -8.70 0.07
CA ILE A 40 5.97 -7.30 0.20
C ILE A 40 5.89 -6.63 -1.15
N THR A 41 6.89 -6.82 -2.01
CA THR A 41 6.83 -6.35 -3.40
C THR A 41 5.60 -6.90 -4.12
N SER A 42 5.30 -8.19 -3.96
CA SER A 42 4.13 -8.82 -4.59
C SER A 42 2.82 -8.18 -4.13
N TRP A 43 2.65 -7.97 -2.83
CA TRP A 43 1.45 -7.33 -2.29
C TRP A 43 1.34 -5.84 -2.66
N SER A 44 2.45 -5.09 -2.60
CA SER A 44 2.48 -3.68 -3.02
C SER A 44 2.10 -3.54 -4.49
N GLN A 45 2.61 -4.40 -5.36
CA GLN A 45 2.23 -4.44 -6.77
C GLN A 45 0.74 -4.73 -6.94
N LEU A 46 0.21 -5.72 -6.24
CA LEU A 46 -1.20 -6.08 -6.32
C LEU A 46 -2.12 -4.94 -5.86
N ILE A 47 -1.80 -4.27 -4.75
CA ILE A 47 -2.56 -3.14 -4.23
C ILE A 47 -2.58 -1.98 -5.24
N ASN A 48 -1.44 -1.70 -5.89
CA ASN A 48 -1.37 -0.69 -6.94
C ASN A 48 -2.21 -1.06 -8.17
N ILE A 49 -2.13 -2.31 -8.64
CA ILE A 49 -2.93 -2.81 -9.76
C ILE A 49 -4.43 -2.72 -9.43
N TYR A 50 -4.83 -3.18 -8.25
CA TYR A 50 -6.20 -3.08 -7.75
C TYR A 50 -6.68 -1.63 -7.77
N SER A 51 -5.86 -0.74 -7.20
CA SER A 51 -6.21 0.67 -7.04
C SER A 51 -6.33 1.38 -8.39
N SER A 52 -5.45 1.09 -9.34
CA SER A 52 -5.53 1.59 -10.72
C SER A 52 -6.75 1.04 -11.47
N CYS A 53 -6.97 -0.28 -11.45
CA CYS A 53 -8.08 -0.91 -12.19
C CYS A 53 -9.46 -0.48 -11.70
N ASN A 54 -9.59 -0.21 -10.40
CA ASN A 54 -10.87 0.12 -9.78
C ASN A 54 -11.03 1.62 -9.49
N LYS A 55 -10.07 2.46 -9.92
CA LYS A 55 -10.01 3.90 -9.61
C LYS A 55 -10.16 4.18 -8.10
N VAL A 56 -9.49 3.37 -7.28
CA VAL A 56 -9.49 3.50 -5.83
C VAL A 56 -8.31 4.38 -5.43
N TYR A 57 -8.60 5.65 -5.14
CA TYR A 57 -7.59 6.65 -4.74
C TYR A 57 -7.36 6.70 -3.24
N LYS A 58 -8.12 5.92 -2.46
CA LYS A 58 -7.93 5.78 -1.01
C LYS A 58 -8.43 4.43 -0.54
N PHE A 59 -7.76 3.82 0.43
CA PHE A 59 -8.17 2.55 1.01
C PHE A 59 -7.83 2.47 2.50
N SER A 60 -8.53 1.58 3.21
CA SER A 60 -8.19 1.16 4.57
C SER A 60 -7.79 -0.32 4.60
N LEU A 61 -7.27 -0.79 5.74
CA LEU A 61 -6.96 -2.20 5.93
C LEU A 61 -8.23 -3.07 5.78
N ASP A 62 -9.37 -2.63 6.33
CA ASP A 62 -10.63 -3.36 6.18
C ASP A 62 -11.14 -3.38 4.75
N SER A 63 -11.05 -2.27 4.02
CA SER A 63 -11.45 -2.27 2.61
C SER A 63 -10.60 -3.22 1.77
N LEU A 64 -9.28 -3.29 2.04
CA LEU A 64 -8.38 -4.23 1.36
C LEU A 64 -8.66 -5.68 1.77
N ARG A 65 -8.98 -5.96 3.04
CA ARG A 65 -9.39 -7.31 3.49
C ARG A 65 -10.65 -7.79 2.78
N ILE A 66 -11.61 -6.90 2.58
CA ILE A 66 -12.85 -7.20 1.85
C ILE A 66 -12.54 -7.40 0.35
N ALA A 67 -11.76 -6.49 -0.24
CA ALA A 67 -11.41 -6.55 -1.66
C ALA A 67 -10.64 -7.83 -2.02
N PHE A 68 -9.69 -8.22 -1.18
CA PHE A 68 -8.86 -9.42 -1.34
C PHE A 68 -9.39 -10.62 -0.57
N HIS A 69 -10.68 -10.62 -0.20
CA HIS A 69 -11.31 -11.80 0.35
C HIS A 69 -11.54 -12.82 -0.76
N GLN A 70 -10.95 -14.00 -0.62
CA GLN A 70 -11.08 -15.09 -1.57
C GLN A 70 -11.23 -16.42 -0.82
N ASN A 71 -12.16 -17.27 -1.27
CA ASN A 71 -12.40 -18.60 -0.70
C ASN A 71 -12.60 -18.61 0.83
N GLY A 72 -13.33 -17.62 1.37
CA GLY A 72 -13.59 -17.52 2.81
C GLY A 72 -12.42 -17.00 3.64
N ARG A 73 -11.31 -16.58 3.02
CA ARG A 73 -10.09 -16.13 3.70
C ARG A 73 -9.70 -14.73 3.27
N SER A 74 -9.21 -13.94 4.23
CA SER A 74 -8.53 -12.67 3.98
C SER A 74 -7.03 -12.82 4.23
N PRO A 75 -6.17 -12.07 3.54
CA PRO A 75 -4.73 -12.21 3.71
C PRO A 75 -4.30 -11.65 5.07
N SER A 76 -3.65 -12.49 5.88
CA SER A 76 -3.31 -12.15 7.27
C SER A 76 -2.16 -11.15 7.35
N CYS A 77 -1.29 -11.11 6.34
CA CYS A 77 -0.13 -10.25 6.27
C CYS A 77 -0.41 -8.80 5.82
N LEU A 78 -1.66 -8.45 5.49
CA LEU A 78 -1.97 -7.12 4.94
C LEU A 78 -1.60 -5.99 5.90
N LYS A 79 -1.72 -6.21 7.21
CA LYS A 79 -1.36 -5.18 8.20
C LYS A 79 0.13 -4.84 8.11
N GLU A 80 0.98 -5.85 8.12
CA GLU A 80 2.43 -5.70 8.04
C GLU A 80 2.86 -5.15 6.67
N VAL A 81 2.16 -5.53 5.60
CA VAL A 81 2.36 -4.98 4.25
C VAL A 81 2.10 -3.48 4.23
N ILE A 82 0.93 -3.03 4.70
CA ILE A 82 0.59 -1.61 4.77
C ILE A 82 1.63 -0.86 5.60
N GLN A 83 2.02 -1.41 6.75
CA GLN A 83 3.05 -0.80 7.59
C GLN A 83 4.37 -0.60 6.86
N GLU A 84 4.83 -1.57 6.05
CA GLU A 84 6.04 -1.35 5.26
C GLU A 84 5.82 -0.40 4.09
N MET A 85 4.68 -0.47 3.39
CA MET A 85 4.37 0.44 2.30
C MET A 85 4.36 1.92 2.75
N VAL A 86 3.91 2.19 3.97
CA VAL A 86 4.04 3.54 4.55
C VAL A 86 5.51 3.88 4.80
N LYS A 87 6.32 2.94 5.31
CA LYS A 87 7.76 3.19 5.58
C LYS A 87 8.56 3.40 4.30
N SER A 88 8.21 2.71 3.20
CA SER A 88 8.85 2.87 1.90
C SER A 88 8.38 4.13 1.16
N GLY A 89 7.29 4.76 1.61
CA GLY A 89 6.68 5.91 0.93
C GLY A 89 5.83 5.52 -0.28
N ASP A 90 5.50 4.23 -0.47
CA ASP A 90 4.59 3.80 -1.55
C ASP A 90 3.15 4.31 -1.30
N ILE A 91 2.78 4.53 -0.03
CA ILE A 91 1.47 5.01 0.40
C ILE A 91 1.63 6.01 1.55
N GLU A 92 0.68 6.94 1.66
CA GLU A 92 0.68 7.97 2.70
C GLU A 92 -0.66 8.02 3.44
N LEU A 93 -0.66 8.49 4.69
CA LEU A 93 -1.91 8.74 5.43
C LEU A 93 -2.69 9.88 4.77
N LEU A 94 -4.00 9.67 4.56
CA LEU A 94 -4.86 10.67 3.95
C LEU A 94 -4.85 12.00 4.72
N ASP A 95 -4.88 11.95 6.05
CA ASP A 95 -4.90 13.18 6.87
C ASP A 95 -3.61 13.99 6.74
N ILE A 96 -2.45 13.31 6.64
CA ILE A 96 -1.15 13.97 6.43
C ILE A 96 -1.14 14.58 5.03
N PHE A 97 -1.51 13.79 4.02
CA PHE A 97 -1.61 14.24 2.63
C PHE A 97 -2.51 15.48 2.47
N LEU A 98 -3.64 15.53 3.18
CA LEU A 98 -4.56 16.68 3.12
C LEU A 98 -4.05 17.91 3.89
N GLN A 99 -3.27 17.72 4.95
CA GLN A 99 -2.70 18.82 5.76
C GLN A 99 -1.52 19.51 5.06
N GLU A 100 -0.76 18.80 4.24
CA GLU A 100 0.47 19.31 3.60
C GLU A 100 0.25 20.09 2.29
N LYS A 101 -0.99 20.44 1.91
CA LYS A 101 -1.29 21.17 0.65
C LYS A 101 -0.51 22.50 0.52
N PRO A 102 0.37 22.69 -0.49
CA PRO A 102 0.66 24.00 -1.05
C PRO A 102 -0.37 24.33 -2.15
N LYS A 103 -0.43 25.60 -2.55
CA LYS A 103 -1.45 26.15 -3.48
C LYS A 103 -1.37 25.63 -4.92
N SER A 104 -0.41 24.75 -5.25
CA SER A 104 -0.30 24.03 -6.52
C SER A 104 0.40 22.68 -6.32
N TRP A 105 -0.16 21.61 -6.89
CA TRP A 105 0.32 20.23 -6.71
C TRP A 105 1.69 19.95 -7.39
N LYS A 106 2.10 20.78 -8.36
CA LYS A 106 3.45 20.73 -8.97
C LYS A 106 4.56 21.29 -8.07
N GLU A 107 4.24 22.27 -7.22
CA GLU A 107 5.18 22.79 -6.21
C GLU A 107 5.34 21.80 -5.04
N TRP A 108 4.36 20.93 -4.79
CA TRP A 108 4.46 19.84 -3.81
C TRP A 108 5.49 18.78 -4.23
N ALA A 109 5.41 18.25 -5.46
CA ALA A 109 6.28 17.14 -5.89
C ALA A 109 7.78 17.52 -5.91
N THR A 110 8.10 18.75 -6.32
CA THR A 110 9.48 19.24 -6.33
C THR A 110 9.99 19.53 -4.92
N ASN A 111 9.14 20.02 -4.01
CA ASN A 111 9.53 20.22 -2.62
C ASN A 111 9.67 18.89 -1.87
N VAL A 112 8.77 17.92 -2.03
CA VAL A 112 8.86 16.61 -1.34
C VAL A 112 10.18 15.89 -1.64
N LEU A 113 10.68 15.99 -2.87
CA LEU A 113 11.97 15.38 -3.26
C LEU A 113 13.19 16.15 -2.73
N ILE A 114 13.08 17.47 -2.50
CA ILE A 114 14.20 18.34 -2.13
C ILE A 114 14.25 18.61 -0.62
N SER A 115 13.11 18.65 0.08
CA SER A 115 12.98 19.15 1.45
C SER A 115 12.55 18.09 2.49
N SER A 116 12.40 16.82 2.10
CA SER A 116 12.12 15.74 3.05
C SER A 116 13.39 14.97 3.42
N PRO A 117 14.19 15.39 4.42
CA PRO A 117 14.92 14.39 5.16
C PRO A 117 13.85 13.59 5.92
N ILE A 118 13.81 12.29 5.61
CA ILE A 118 13.11 11.13 6.20
C ILE A 118 12.74 11.20 7.71
N SER A 119 13.18 12.20 8.48
CA SER A 119 13.06 12.32 9.94
C SER A 119 11.75 12.94 10.46
N TRP A 120 11.05 13.81 9.72
CA TRP A 120 9.84 14.48 10.25
C TRP A 120 8.59 13.59 10.23
N SER A 121 8.47 12.67 9.27
CA SER A 121 7.35 11.74 9.18
C SER A 121 7.47 10.55 10.16
N LEU A 122 8.69 10.09 10.48
CA LEU A 122 8.91 8.88 11.28
C LEU A 122 8.44 8.95 12.74
N ASN A 123 8.54 10.10 13.41
CA ASN A 123 8.20 10.20 14.84
C ASN A 123 6.69 10.26 15.10
N LYS A 124 5.92 10.94 14.24
CA LYS A 124 4.44 10.97 14.31
C LYS A 124 3.84 9.67 13.76
N MET A 125 4.51 9.06 12.79
CA MET A 125 4.14 7.76 12.23
C MET A 125 4.41 6.60 13.20
N LYS A 126 5.48 6.60 14.02
CA LYS A 126 5.73 5.51 14.99
C LYS A 126 4.61 5.35 16.03
N SER A 127 3.98 6.44 16.47
CA SER A 127 2.85 6.37 17.43
C SER A 127 1.53 5.95 16.76
N MET A 128 1.34 6.22 15.46
CA MET A 128 0.18 5.76 14.69
C MET A 128 0.35 4.35 14.10
N VAL A 129 1.55 3.94 13.69
CA VAL A 129 1.84 2.59 13.19
C VAL A 129 1.66 1.54 14.29
N THR A 130 1.85 1.93 15.55
CA THR A 130 1.56 1.10 16.72
C THR A 130 0.06 1.00 17.02
N ASN A 131 -0.75 2.01 16.64
CA ASN A 131 -2.22 2.00 16.65
C ASN A 131 -2.78 2.08 15.22
N LEU A 132 -2.45 1.08 14.39
CA LEU A 132 -3.04 0.99 13.05
C LEU A 132 -4.51 0.56 13.20
N ASP A 133 -5.41 1.54 13.31
CA ASP A 133 -6.85 1.30 13.28
C ASP A 133 -7.23 0.80 11.89
N ASN A 134 -8.04 -0.25 11.82
CA ASN A 134 -8.35 -0.91 10.55
C ASN A 134 -9.09 0.01 9.56
N THR A 135 -9.64 1.13 10.05
CA THR A 135 -10.37 2.16 9.30
C THR A 135 -9.49 3.32 8.85
N THR A 136 -8.22 3.37 9.26
CA THR A 136 -7.27 4.41 8.84
C THR A 136 -7.17 4.43 7.31
N LEU A 137 -7.30 5.61 6.73
CA LEU A 137 -7.29 5.80 5.28
C LEU A 137 -5.88 6.15 4.78
N TYR A 138 -5.48 5.45 3.73
CA TYR A 138 -4.21 5.64 3.04
C TYR A 138 -4.45 6.01 1.58
N VAL A 139 -3.52 6.73 1.00
CA VAL A 139 -3.52 7.15 -0.41
C VAL A 139 -2.30 6.55 -1.10
N PRO A 140 -2.47 5.82 -2.23
CA PRO A 140 -1.35 5.30 -3.01
C PRO A 140 -0.68 6.42 -3.82
N VAL A 141 0.61 6.66 -3.58
CA VAL A 141 1.36 7.78 -4.16
C VAL A 141 1.47 7.67 -5.68
N LYS A 142 1.73 6.47 -6.20
CA LYS A 142 1.93 6.22 -7.64
C LYS A 142 0.73 6.56 -8.53
N ILE A 143 -0.48 6.53 -7.98
CA ILE A 143 -1.70 6.80 -8.74
C ILE A 143 -1.91 8.31 -8.88
N LEU A 144 -1.51 9.08 -7.87
CA LEU A 144 -1.59 10.54 -7.92
C LEU A 144 -0.64 11.12 -8.96
N GLU A 145 0.54 10.52 -9.13
CA GLU A 145 1.51 10.94 -10.15
C GLU A 145 0.94 10.79 -11.58
N GLN A 146 0.23 9.71 -11.86
CA GLN A 146 -0.29 9.41 -13.21
C GLN A 146 -1.49 10.27 -13.64
N GLU A 147 -2.33 10.71 -12.70
CA GLU A 147 -3.51 11.55 -13.00
C GLU A 147 -3.20 13.05 -12.93
N GLY A 148 -2.11 13.43 -12.25
CA GLY A 148 -1.64 14.82 -12.19
C GLY A 148 -1.22 15.36 -13.55
N ASP A 149 -0.60 14.55 -14.41
CA ASP A 149 -0.08 14.97 -15.72
C ASP A 149 -1.14 15.50 -16.71
N PHE A 150 -2.42 15.46 -16.36
CA PHE A 150 -3.54 15.95 -17.17
C PHE A 150 -4.03 17.38 -16.84
N TYR A 151 -3.36 18.11 -15.93
CA TYR A 151 -3.64 19.53 -15.62
C TYR A 151 -2.36 20.38 -15.49
#